data_AF-A0A6I1G1Y2-F1
#
_entry.id   AF-A0A6I1G1Y2-F1
#
_cell.length_a   1.000
_cell.length_b   1.000
_cell.length_c   1.000
_cell.angle_alpha   90.00
_cell.angle_beta   90.00
_cell.angle_gamma   90.00
#
_symmetry.space_group_name_H-M   'P 1'
#
loop_
_entity.id
_entity.type
_entity.pdbx_description
1 polymer ?
#
loop_
_entity_poly.entity_id
_entity_poly.type
_entity_poly.pdbx_seq_one_letter_code
_entity_poly.pdbx_strand_id
1 'polypeptide(L)'
;MPYPSTPTDLLRRRLILAGIMVTLLLSAALAYTVLGHRSSSSSTAPYEVGSELVMPPATETQPVLADLPALAMTSDPDAFAQRVAEAIFVWDTTTLVTRTDHLERLVEVADPTGESTPGLVLDLSSYLPTPDAWADLAQHRTRQWLTTSSVTTPSTWAEAQAQAGDQLLPGTTARTIHGTRHRAGTWDGEPVASEHAVAFTVFIVCGPSYPHCHLLRLSMLDTPLD
;
A
#
# COMPACT_ATOMS: atom_id res chain seq x y z
N MET A 1 21.76 35.77 6.65
CA MET A 1 21.32 36.64 5.55
C MET A 1 20.69 35.77 4.46
N PRO A 2 19.37 35.82 4.21
CA PRO A 2 18.76 35.23 3.04
C PRO A 2 18.64 36.26 1.91
N TYR A 3 18.94 35.83 0.69
CA TYR A 3 18.90 36.60 -0.55
C TYR A 3 17.45 36.98 -0.93
N PRO A 4 17.16 38.23 -1.36
CA PRO A 4 15.82 38.60 -1.82
C PRO A 4 15.59 38.10 -3.26
N SER A 5 14.53 37.33 -3.47
CA SER A 5 14.05 36.93 -4.79
C SER A 5 13.52 38.16 -5.55
N THR A 6 14.01 38.37 -6.77
CA THR A 6 13.66 39.53 -7.59
C THR A 6 12.24 39.44 -8.16
N PRO A 7 11.53 40.57 -8.34
CA PRO A 7 10.11 40.63 -8.73
C PRO A 7 9.78 40.00 -10.09
N THR A 8 10.78 39.80 -10.95
CA THR A 8 10.67 39.13 -12.25
C THR A 8 10.35 37.64 -12.15
N ASP A 9 10.83 36.95 -11.11
CA ASP A 9 10.56 35.52 -10.89
C ASP A 9 9.11 35.25 -10.47
N LEU A 10 8.50 36.19 -9.72
CA LEU A 10 7.11 36.09 -9.30
C LEU A 10 6.14 36.27 -10.47
N LEU A 11 6.45 37.17 -11.40
CA LEU A 11 5.67 37.35 -12.63
C LEU A 11 5.78 36.13 -13.55
N ARG A 12 6.98 35.56 -13.69
CA ARG A 12 7.21 34.36 -14.49
C ARG A 12 6.49 33.15 -13.91
N ARG A 13 6.51 32.98 -12.58
CA ARG A 13 5.78 31.92 -11.87
C ARG A 13 4.26 32.08 -11.97
N ARG A 14 3.74 33.32 -11.92
CA ARG A 14 2.30 33.60 -12.12
C ARG A 14 1.85 33.30 -13.55
N LEU A 15 2.67 33.60 -14.56
CA LEU A 15 2.36 33.29 -15.96
C LEU A 15 2.34 31.77 -16.23
N ILE A 16 3.26 31.01 -15.62
CA ILE A 16 3.28 29.55 -15.73
C ILE A 16 2.03 28.93 -15.09
N LEU A 17 1.65 29.39 -13.90
CA LEU A 17 0.45 28.90 -13.21
C LEU A 17 -0.83 29.25 -13.95
N ALA A 18 -0.92 30.44 -14.55
CA ALA A 18 -2.06 30.83 -15.38
C ALA A 18 -2.17 29.97 -16.64
N GLY A 19 -1.05 29.61 -17.28
CA GLY A 19 -1.03 28.71 -18.43
C GLY A 19 -1.56 27.31 -18.10
N ILE A 20 -1.13 26.74 -16.97
CA ILE A 20 -1.56 25.41 -16.51
C ILE A 20 -3.07 25.37 -16.25
N MET A 21 -3.62 26.43 -15.63
CA MET A 21 -5.06 26.53 -15.36
C MET A 21 -5.89 26.61 -16.64
N VAL A 22 -5.44 27.36 -17.65
CA VAL A 22 -6.15 27.45 -18.94
C VAL A 22 -6.12 26.10 -19.67
N THR A 23 -5.00 25.39 -19.65
CA THR A 23 -4.91 24.04 -20.26
C THR A 23 -5.81 23.03 -19.56
N LEU A 24 -5.91 23.07 -18.23
CA LEU A 24 -6.81 22.19 -17.47
C LEU A 24 -8.29 22.46 -17.79
N LEU A 25 -8.68 23.73 -17.89
CA LEU A 25 -10.04 24.11 -18.25
C LEU A 25 -10.41 23.69 -19.67
N LEU A 26 -9.49 23.80 -20.63
CA LEU A 26 -9.69 23.34 -22.00
C LEU A 26 -9.80 21.80 -22.08
N SER A 27 -9.00 21.07 -21.29
CA SER A 27 -9.12 19.59 -21.23
C SER A 27 -10.44 19.14 -20.61
N ALA A 28 -10.93 19.82 -19.57
CA ALA A 28 -12.22 19.51 -18.96
C ALA A 28 -13.40 19.80 -19.91
N ALA A 29 -13.34 20.89 -20.68
CA ALA A 29 -14.35 21.21 -21.67
C ALA A 29 -14.42 20.17 -22.80
N LEU A 30 -13.27 19.63 -23.25
CA LEU A 30 -13.23 18.54 -24.23
C LEU A 30 -13.81 17.23 -23.70
N ALA A 31 -13.57 16.90 -22.43
CA ALA A 31 -14.13 15.69 -21.80
C ALA A 31 -15.67 15.76 -21.70
N TYR A 32 -16.22 16.95 -21.43
CA TYR A 32 -17.67 17.15 -21.32
C TYR A 32 -18.41 17.05 -22.66
N THR A 33 -17.81 17.45 -23.78
CA THR A 33 -18.47 17.35 -25.10
C THR A 33 -18.54 15.91 -25.62
N VAL A 34 -17.58 15.05 -25.23
CA VAL A 34 -17.55 13.63 -25.61
C VAL A 34 -18.58 12.80 -24.83
N LEU A 35 -18.86 13.14 -23.57
CA LEU A 35 -19.87 12.45 -22.76
C LEU A 35 -21.32 12.86 -23.09
N GLY A 36 -21.53 14.04 -23.68
CA GLY A 36 -22.89 14.54 -24.00
C GLY A 36 -23.55 13.94 -25.25
N HIS A 37 -22.79 13.27 -26.14
CA HIS A 37 -23.31 12.80 -27.44
C HIS A 37 -23.72 11.32 -27.50
N ARG A 38 -23.68 10.57 -26.39
CA ARG A 38 -24.11 9.16 -26.36
C ARG A 38 -25.44 8.96 -25.64
N SER A 39 -26.49 9.62 -26.12
CA SER A 39 -27.87 9.33 -25.69
C SER A 39 -28.84 9.53 -26.83
N SER A 40 -28.95 8.55 -27.73
CA SER A 40 -30.07 8.41 -28.66
C SER A 40 -30.09 7.00 -29.25
N SER A 41 -31.00 6.14 -28.80
CA SER A 41 -31.93 5.36 -29.65
C SER A 41 -32.76 4.43 -28.78
N SER A 42 -34.01 4.81 -28.59
CA SER A 42 -35.11 3.95 -28.13
C SER A 42 -35.63 3.12 -29.31
N SER A 43 -36.03 1.86 -29.10
CA SER A 43 -37.20 1.30 -29.79
C SER A 43 -37.77 0.09 -29.06
N THR A 44 -39.09 0.11 -28.91
CA THR A 44 -39.94 -0.88 -28.21
C THR A 44 -40.59 -1.83 -29.21
N ALA A 45 -40.97 -3.02 -28.72
CA ALA A 45 -42.16 -3.84 -29.07
C ALA A 45 -41.90 -5.22 -29.77
N PRO A 46 -42.87 -6.18 -29.76
CA PRO A 46 -42.80 -7.37 -28.89
C PRO A 46 -43.14 -8.73 -29.57
N TYR A 47 -43.07 -9.80 -28.76
CA TYR A 47 -43.67 -11.16 -28.89
C TYR A 47 -42.95 -12.30 -29.66
N GLU A 48 -42.69 -13.36 -28.87
CA GLU A 48 -43.05 -14.78 -29.05
C GLU A 48 -42.06 -15.86 -29.58
N VAL A 49 -42.06 -16.96 -28.79
CA VAL A 49 -41.75 -18.38 -29.04
C VAL A 49 -40.29 -18.83 -29.22
N GLY A 50 -39.80 -19.53 -28.19
CA GLY A 50 -39.28 -20.90 -28.31
C GLY A 50 -37.88 -21.10 -28.88
N SER A 51 -36.90 -21.22 -27.98
CA SER A 51 -35.87 -22.27 -28.08
C SER A 51 -35.07 -22.33 -26.78
N GLU A 52 -35.17 -23.48 -26.14
CA GLU A 52 -34.27 -23.94 -25.09
C GLU A 52 -32.86 -24.05 -25.69
N LEU A 53 -32.04 -23.03 -25.46
CA LEU A 53 -30.60 -23.11 -25.63
C LEU A 53 -29.98 -23.15 -24.25
N VAL A 54 -29.48 -24.34 -23.89
CA VAL A 54 -28.66 -24.57 -22.71
C VAL A 54 -27.42 -23.68 -22.83
N MET A 55 -27.45 -22.55 -22.13
CA MET A 55 -26.31 -21.65 -21.99
C MET A 55 -25.34 -22.30 -20.99
N PRO A 56 -24.05 -22.45 -21.31
CA PRO A 56 -23.07 -22.83 -20.30
C PRO A 56 -23.09 -21.76 -19.19
N PRO A 57 -22.98 -22.12 -17.91
CA PRO A 57 -23.04 -21.14 -16.85
C PRO A 57 -21.94 -20.10 -17.09
N ALA A 58 -22.33 -18.82 -17.15
CA ALA A 58 -21.38 -17.74 -17.00
C ALA A 58 -20.64 -18.03 -15.69
N THR A 59 -19.34 -18.30 -15.78
CA THR A 59 -18.50 -18.32 -14.59
C THR A 59 -18.37 -16.86 -14.16
N GLU A 60 -19.39 -16.36 -13.47
CA GLU A 60 -19.18 -15.31 -12.48
C GLU A 60 -18.06 -15.84 -11.61
N THR A 61 -16.86 -15.29 -11.77
CA THR A 61 -15.81 -15.49 -10.79
C THR A 61 -16.29 -14.75 -9.57
N GLN A 62 -17.15 -15.40 -8.78
CA GLN A 62 -17.50 -14.92 -7.46
C GLN A 62 -16.17 -14.68 -6.75
N PRO A 63 -15.96 -13.48 -6.20
CA PRO A 63 -14.71 -13.19 -5.55
C PRO A 63 -14.58 -14.19 -4.39
N VAL A 64 -13.48 -14.94 -4.40
CA VAL A 64 -13.21 -15.98 -3.40
C VAL A 64 -13.18 -15.29 -2.04
N LEU A 65 -13.92 -15.83 -1.07
CA LEU A 65 -13.78 -15.46 0.33
C LEU A 65 -12.37 -15.88 0.78
N ALA A 66 -11.40 -15.01 0.55
CA ALA A 66 -10.05 -15.20 1.03
C ALA A 66 -10.05 -14.82 2.51
N ASP A 67 -9.87 -15.82 3.37
CA ASP A 67 -9.60 -15.58 4.78
C ASP A 67 -8.19 -14.98 4.88
N LEU A 68 -8.05 -13.79 5.46
CA LEU A 68 -6.76 -13.18 5.72
C LEU A 68 -6.28 -13.70 7.08
N PRO A 69 -5.38 -14.71 7.14
CA PRO A 69 -5.06 -15.38 8.38
C PRO A 69 -4.43 -14.40 9.37
N ALA A 70 -4.68 -14.55 10.67
CA ALA A 70 -3.98 -13.74 11.67
C ALA A 70 -2.45 -13.86 11.54
N LEU A 71 -1.73 -12.80 11.92
CA LEU A 71 -0.26 -12.86 12.02
C LEU A 71 0.13 -13.75 13.21
N ALA A 72 0.79 -14.87 12.92
CA ALA A 72 1.21 -15.79 13.97
C ALA A 72 2.20 -15.09 14.92
N MET A 73 1.90 -15.11 16.22
CA MET A 73 2.78 -14.59 17.26
C MET A 73 4.07 -15.43 17.35
N THR A 74 5.18 -14.80 17.70
CA THR A 74 6.48 -15.45 17.91
C THR A 74 7.33 -14.61 18.87
N SER A 75 8.25 -15.23 19.59
CA SER A 75 9.27 -14.55 20.39
C SER A 75 10.57 -14.28 19.63
N ASP A 76 10.71 -14.82 18.42
CA ASP A 76 11.87 -14.60 17.55
C ASP A 76 11.68 -13.29 16.75
N PRO A 77 12.52 -12.26 16.98
CA PRO A 77 12.41 -10.98 16.31
C PRO A 77 12.65 -11.06 14.79
N ASP A 78 13.49 -11.97 14.31
CA ASP A 78 13.82 -12.08 12.88
C ASP A 78 12.61 -12.67 12.14
N ALA A 79 12.05 -13.76 12.67
CA ALA A 79 10.82 -14.36 12.15
C ALA A 79 9.62 -13.40 12.25
N PHE A 80 9.52 -12.62 13.32
CA PHE A 80 8.46 -11.61 13.45
C PHE A 80 8.59 -10.52 12.39
N ALA A 81 9.79 -9.95 12.20
CA ALA A 81 10.04 -8.92 11.21
C ALA A 81 9.72 -9.40 9.78
N GLN A 82 10.09 -10.64 9.46
CA GLN A 82 9.75 -11.25 8.17
C GLN A 82 8.23 -11.37 7.96
N ARG A 83 7.49 -11.83 8.97
CA ARG A 83 6.03 -11.95 8.88
C ARG A 83 5.35 -10.59 8.73
N VAL A 84 5.83 -9.57 9.43
CA VAL A 84 5.36 -8.18 9.26
C VAL A 84 5.62 -7.71 7.82
N ALA A 85 6.82 -7.94 7.29
CA ALA A 85 7.14 -7.61 5.90
C ALA A 85 6.21 -8.31 4.90
N GLU A 86 5.99 -9.61 5.07
CA GLU A 86 5.06 -10.37 4.24
C GLU A 86 3.63 -9.80 4.34
N ALA A 87 3.13 -9.51 5.54
CA ALA A 87 1.78 -8.95 5.73
C ALA A 87 1.61 -7.53 5.15
N ILE A 88 2.68 -6.72 5.09
CA ILE A 88 2.66 -5.42 4.43
C ILE A 88 2.60 -5.57 2.90
N PHE A 89 3.40 -6.48 2.34
CA PHE A 89 3.64 -6.53 0.90
C PHE A 89 2.79 -7.54 0.13
N VAL A 90 2.22 -8.55 0.79
CA VAL A 90 1.41 -9.60 0.16
C VAL A 90 -0.06 -9.23 0.20
N TRP A 91 -0.59 -8.86 -0.97
CA TRP A 91 -2.00 -8.57 -1.16
C TRP A 91 -2.41 -8.82 -2.61
N ASP A 92 -3.71 -9.05 -2.82
CA ASP A 92 -4.29 -9.35 -4.12
C ASP A 92 -5.66 -8.67 -4.26
N THR A 93 -5.74 -7.70 -5.17
CA THR A 93 -6.96 -6.90 -5.40
C THR A 93 -8.08 -7.69 -6.10
N THR A 94 -7.83 -8.93 -6.51
CA THR A 94 -8.84 -9.84 -7.06
C THR A 94 -9.62 -10.60 -5.98
N THR A 95 -9.19 -10.49 -4.72
CA THR A 95 -9.85 -11.10 -3.56
C THR A 95 -10.85 -10.14 -2.89
N LEU A 96 -11.63 -10.65 -1.94
CA LEU A 96 -12.49 -9.81 -1.09
C LEU A 96 -11.74 -9.07 0.03
N VAL A 97 -10.45 -9.33 0.23
CA VAL A 97 -9.67 -8.69 1.29
C VAL A 97 -9.42 -7.24 0.91
N THR A 98 -9.85 -6.34 1.78
CA THR A 98 -9.73 -4.90 1.56
C THR A 98 -8.40 -4.37 2.07
N ARG A 99 -8.02 -3.18 1.59
CA ARG A 99 -6.90 -2.40 2.14
C ARG A 99 -7.01 -2.25 3.67
N THR A 100 -8.22 -2.03 4.18
CA THR A 100 -8.45 -1.85 5.62
C THR A 100 -8.18 -3.14 6.38
N ASP A 101 -8.61 -4.29 5.86
CA ASP A 101 -8.35 -5.60 6.50
C ASP A 101 -6.83 -5.87 6.62
N HIS A 102 -6.06 -5.52 5.58
CA HIS A 102 -4.59 -5.61 5.63
C HIS A 102 -3.98 -4.69 6.70
N LEU A 103 -4.52 -3.48 6.88
CA LEU A 103 -4.07 -2.56 7.91
C LEU A 103 -4.43 -3.06 9.31
N GLU A 104 -5.67 -3.49 9.52
CA GLU A 104 -6.16 -3.99 10.80
C GLU A 104 -5.36 -5.20 11.29
N ARG A 105 -5.02 -6.13 10.38
CA ARG A 105 -4.15 -7.28 10.68
C ARG A 105 -2.78 -6.86 11.24
N LEU A 106 -2.20 -5.77 10.75
CA LEU A 106 -0.90 -5.27 11.22
C LEU A 106 -1.03 -4.50 12.55
N VAL A 107 -2.16 -3.84 12.78
CA VAL A 107 -2.47 -3.17 14.04
C VAL A 107 -2.75 -4.18 15.16
N GLU A 108 -3.30 -5.35 14.86
CA GLU A 108 -3.57 -6.41 15.84
C GLU A 108 -2.30 -6.89 16.58
N VAL A 109 -1.14 -6.88 15.90
CA VAL A 109 0.15 -7.26 16.48
C VAL A 109 0.97 -6.07 17.01
N ALA A 110 0.37 -4.88 17.07
CA ALA A 110 1.01 -3.71 17.66
C ALA A 110 1.25 -3.90 19.17
N ASP A 111 2.03 -3.00 19.77
CA ASP A 111 2.22 -2.95 21.21
C ASP A 111 0.87 -2.82 21.95
N PRO A 112 0.53 -3.75 22.88
CA PRO A 112 -0.78 -3.82 23.51
C PRO A 112 -1.08 -2.63 24.43
N THR A 113 -0.09 -1.81 24.79
CA THR A 113 -0.36 -0.53 25.51
C THR A 113 -1.08 0.49 24.64
N GLY A 114 -0.95 0.36 23.31
CA GLY A 114 -1.45 1.33 22.34
C GLY A 114 -0.59 2.58 22.17
N GLU A 115 0.51 2.74 22.92
CA GLU A 115 1.35 3.96 22.90
C GLU A 115 1.97 4.18 21.51
N SER A 116 2.44 3.11 20.87
CA SER A 116 3.08 3.19 19.54
C SER A 116 2.09 3.19 18.37
N THR A 117 0.82 2.83 18.61
CA THR A 117 -0.16 2.57 17.55
C THR A 117 -0.44 3.77 16.64
N PRO A 118 -0.61 5.01 17.13
CA PRO A 118 -0.82 6.17 16.24
C PRO A 118 0.35 6.40 15.27
N GLY A 119 1.58 6.24 15.76
CA GLY A 119 2.79 6.33 14.94
C GLY A 119 2.88 5.19 13.93
N LEU A 120 2.57 3.97 14.36
CA LEU A 120 2.57 2.80 13.49
C LEU A 120 1.56 2.92 12.34
N VAL A 121 0.33 3.37 12.63
CA VAL A 121 -0.70 3.58 11.59
C VAL A 121 -0.24 4.61 10.57
N LEU A 122 0.43 5.68 11.02
CA LEU A 122 1.02 6.67 10.11
C LEU A 122 2.10 6.04 9.25
N ASP A 123 3.01 5.27 9.83
CA ASP A 123 4.05 4.58 9.06
C ASP A 123 3.43 3.64 8.01
N LEU A 124 2.50 2.77 8.42
CA LEU A 124 1.80 1.81 7.55
C LEU A 124 1.05 2.48 6.38
N SER A 125 0.51 3.67 6.60
CA SER A 125 -0.17 4.44 5.54
C SER A 125 0.75 4.81 4.37
N SER A 126 2.06 4.86 4.59
CA SER A 126 3.08 5.09 3.56
C SER A 126 3.50 3.82 2.80
N TYR A 127 3.24 2.64 3.37
CA TYR A 127 3.57 1.34 2.74
C TYR A 127 2.43 0.79 1.89
N LEU A 128 1.19 0.92 2.37
CA LEU A 128 0.01 0.42 1.66
C LEU A 128 -0.44 1.43 0.59
N PRO A 129 -1.00 0.97 -0.55
CA PRO A 129 -1.63 1.87 -1.52
C PRO A 129 -2.67 2.77 -0.84
N THR A 130 -2.84 4.01 -1.33
CA THR A 130 -3.98 4.85 -0.92
C THR A 130 -5.30 4.20 -1.34
N PRO A 131 -6.46 4.57 -0.75
CA PRO A 131 -7.75 4.03 -1.18
C PRO A 131 -8.02 4.18 -2.68
N ASP A 132 -7.73 5.36 -3.25
CA ASP A 132 -7.89 5.61 -4.69
C ASP A 132 -6.93 4.74 -5.52
N ALA A 133 -5.66 4.64 -5.11
CA ALA A 133 -4.69 3.78 -5.78
C ALA A 133 -5.07 2.30 -5.70
N TRP A 134 -5.67 1.85 -4.59
CA TRP A 134 -6.19 0.48 -4.47
C TRP A 134 -7.32 0.22 -5.46
N ALA A 135 -8.25 1.16 -5.60
CA ALA A 135 -9.35 1.06 -6.57
C ALA A 135 -8.83 1.03 -8.02
N ASP A 136 -7.81 1.82 -8.34
CA ASP A 136 -7.15 1.79 -9.65
C ASP A 136 -6.43 0.45 -9.88
N LEU A 137 -5.67 -0.04 -8.89
CA LEU A 137 -4.97 -1.33 -8.96
C LEU A 137 -5.93 -2.51 -9.15
N ALA A 138 -7.13 -2.43 -8.57
CA ALA A 138 -8.17 -3.44 -8.72
C ALA A 138 -8.71 -3.54 -10.15
N GLN A 139 -8.83 -2.41 -10.87
CA GLN A 139 -9.19 -2.41 -12.31
C GLN A 139 -8.17 -3.18 -13.15
N HIS A 140 -6.91 -3.17 -12.70
CA HIS A 140 -5.80 -3.90 -13.32
C HIS A 140 -5.57 -5.29 -12.71
N ARG A 141 -6.46 -5.79 -11.85
CA ARG A 141 -6.35 -7.12 -11.21
C ARG A 141 -4.98 -7.33 -10.57
N THR A 142 -4.46 -6.29 -9.92
CA THR A 142 -3.08 -6.26 -9.46
C THR A 142 -2.90 -7.08 -8.18
N ARG A 143 -1.82 -7.84 -8.13
CA ARG A 143 -1.31 -8.49 -6.91
C ARG A 143 0.13 -8.04 -6.64
N GLN A 144 0.51 -8.06 -5.37
CA GLN A 144 1.86 -7.74 -4.91
C GLN A 144 2.36 -8.83 -3.96
N TRP A 145 3.66 -9.07 -3.99
CA TRP A 145 4.35 -9.90 -3.01
C TRP A 145 5.78 -9.41 -2.80
N LEU A 146 6.45 -9.95 -1.79
CA LEU A 146 7.84 -9.65 -1.46
C LEU A 146 8.66 -10.94 -1.50
N THR A 147 9.81 -10.89 -2.16
CA THR A 147 10.87 -11.89 -1.99
C THR A 147 11.91 -11.31 -1.03
N THR A 148 11.88 -11.75 0.23
CA THR A 148 12.84 -11.31 1.25
C THR A 148 14.22 -11.88 0.95
N SER A 149 15.22 -11.00 0.87
CA SER A 149 16.62 -11.36 0.63
C SER A 149 17.40 -11.50 1.94
N SER A 150 17.15 -10.61 2.91
CA SER A 150 17.77 -10.71 4.23
C SER A 150 16.95 -10.02 5.32
N VAL A 151 17.14 -10.49 6.56
CA VAL A 151 16.65 -9.88 7.79
C VAL A 151 17.85 -9.74 8.71
N THR A 152 18.25 -8.52 9.06
CA THR A 152 19.47 -8.26 9.84
C THR A 152 19.23 -7.17 10.87
N THR A 153 20.01 -7.16 11.94
CA THR A 153 20.08 -5.97 12.82
C THR A 153 20.65 -4.79 12.03
N PRO A 154 20.00 -3.61 12.03
CA PRO A 154 20.51 -2.44 11.34
C PRO A 154 21.88 -2.01 11.88
N SER A 155 22.76 -1.50 11.00
CA SER A 155 24.14 -1.18 11.37
C SER A 155 24.22 -0.14 12.50
N THR A 156 23.30 0.83 12.49
CA THR A 156 23.29 1.96 13.44
C THR A 156 22.42 1.70 14.68
N TRP A 157 21.85 0.50 14.81
CA TRP A 157 20.93 0.19 15.91
C TRP A 157 21.60 0.33 17.28
N ALA A 158 22.86 -0.06 17.41
CA ALA A 158 23.60 0.05 18.68
C ALA A 158 23.73 1.51 19.14
N GLU A 159 23.99 2.45 18.21
CA GLU A 159 24.04 3.87 18.55
C GLU A 159 22.66 4.44 18.87
N ALA A 160 21.63 4.06 18.11
CA ALA A 160 20.26 4.48 18.36
C ALA A 160 19.77 4.02 19.74
N GLN A 161 20.09 2.78 20.12
CA GLN A 161 19.76 2.23 21.44
C GLN A 161 20.50 2.98 22.56
N ALA A 162 21.80 3.25 22.39
CA ALA A 162 22.57 4.01 23.37
C ALA A 162 22.05 5.45 23.55
N GLN A 163 21.58 6.09 22.47
CA GLN A 163 21.00 7.44 22.50
C GLN A 163 19.64 7.47 23.19
N ALA A 164 18.80 6.46 22.96
CA ALA A 164 17.48 6.37 23.56
C ALA A 164 17.55 6.05 25.08
N GLY A 165 18.55 5.27 25.50
CA GLY A 165 18.74 4.90 26.91
C GLY A 165 17.50 4.19 27.48
N ASP A 166 17.04 4.65 28.64
CA ASP A 166 15.91 4.04 29.38
C ASP A 166 14.52 4.32 28.75
N GLN A 167 14.47 5.03 27.63
CA GLN A 167 13.19 5.28 26.92
C GLN A 167 12.69 4.04 26.17
N LEU A 168 13.58 3.07 25.89
CA LEU A 168 13.19 1.83 25.24
C LEU A 168 12.81 0.79 26.27
N LEU A 169 11.68 0.12 26.05
CA LEU A 169 11.32 -1.05 26.84
C LEU A 169 12.41 -2.13 26.72
N PRO A 170 12.71 -2.87 27.80
CA PRO A 170 13.58 -4.04 27.72
C PRO A 170 13.14 -4.99 26.60
N GLY A 171 14.09 -5.49 25.81
CA GLY A 171 13.77 -6.35 24.66
C GLY A 171 13.35 -5.61 23.39
N THR A 172 13.40 -4.27 23.38
CA THR A 172 13.26 -3.50 22.14
C THR A 172 14.46 -3.74 21.23
N THR A 173 14.17 -4.01 19.97
CA THR A 173 15.15 -4.30 18.92
C THR A 173 14.68 -3.77 17.57
N ALA A 174 15.59 -3.67 16.61
CA ALA A 174 15.25 -3.34 15.22
C ALA A 174 15.75 -4.42 14.24
N ARG A 175 15.04 -4.57 13.13
CA ARG A 175 15.41 -5.46 12.01
C ARG A 175 15.23 -4.77 10.68
N THR A 176 16.33 -4.63 9.93
CA THR A 176 16.27 -4.21 8.53
C THR A 176 15.92 -5.40 7.65
N ILE A 177 14.89 -5.23 6.83
CA ILE A 177 14.47 -6.12 5.76
C ILE A 177 15.02 -5.57 4.46
N HIS A 178 15.73 -6.41 3.71
CA HIS A 178 16.04 -6.18 2.30
C HIS A 178 15.30 -7.20 1.46
N GLY A 179 14.71 -6.77 0.34
CA GLY A 179 13.98 -7.68 -0.53
C GLY A 179 13.67 -7.10 -1.89
N THR A 180 12.95 -7.88 -2.69
CA THR A 180 12.42 -7.46 -3.99
C THR A 180 10.90 -7.48 -3.94
N ARG A 181 10.29 -6.32 -4.09
CA ARG A 181 8.85 -6.17 -4.26
C ARG A 181 8.49 -6.50 -5.69
N HIS A 182 7.56 -7.43 -5.87
CA HIS A 182 7.01 -7.78 -7.17
C HIS A 182 5.57 -7.29 -7.27
N ARG A 183 5.17 -6.83 -8.45
CA ARG A 183 3.77 -6.60 -8.81
C ARG A 183 3.47 -7.28 -10.13
N ALA A 184 2.26 -7.83 -10.23
CA ALA A 184 1.73 -8.36 -11.48
C ALA A 184 0.25 -8.00 -11.61
N GLY A 185 -0.20 -7.77 -12.84
CA GLY A 185 -1.59 -7.44 -13.16
C GLY A 185 -1.83 -7.48 -14.66
N THR A 186 -2.87 -6.79 -15.11
CA THR A 186 -3.27 -6.72 -16.52
C THR A 186 -3.41 -5.27 -16.99
N TRP A 187 -2.88 -4.97 -18.18
CA TRP A 187 -3.03 -3.69 -18.87
C TRP A 187 -3.58 -3.94 -20.28
N ASP A 188 -4.72 -3.35 -20.63
CA ASP A 188 -5.42 -3.59 -21.91
C ASP A 188 -5.62 -5.09 -22.24
N GLY A 189 -5.83 -5.91 -21.20
CA GLY A 189 -6.00 -7.36 -21.31
C GLY A 189 -4.71 -8.17 -21.35
N GLU A 190 -3.56 -7.52 -21.48
CA GLU A 190 -2.25 -8.17 -21.52
C GLU A 190 -1.59 -8.23 -20.12
N PRO A 191 -0.90 -9.32 -19.78
CA PRO A 191 -0.21 -9.44 -18.49
C PRO A 191 1.00 -8.50 -18.42
N VAL A 192 1.14 -7.81 -17.31
CA VAL A 192 2.28 -6.93 -17.01
C VAL A 192 2.84 -7.24 -15.62
N ALA A 193 4.14 -7.05 -15.44
CA ALA A 193 4.81 -7.25 -14.16
C ALA A 193 5.95 -6.24 -13.96
N SER A 194 6.24 -5.92 -12.70
CA SER A 194 7.39 -5.10 -12.32
C SER A 194 8.04 -5.61 -11.03
N GLU A 195 9.33 -5.30 -10.90
CA GLU A 195 10.15 -5.68 -9.74
C GLU A 195 10.95 -4.47 -9.27
N HIS A 196 11.02 -4.28 -7.96
CA HIS A 196 11.75 -3.18 -7.35
C HIS A 196 12.43 -3.67 -6.08
N ALA A 197 13.73 -3.40 -5.96
CA ALA A 197 14.43 -3.58 -4.68
C ALA A 197 13.80 -2.66 -3.63
N VAL A 198 13.62 -3.17 -2.42
CA VAL A 198 13.12 -2.41 -1.28
C VAL A 198 13.93 -2.69 -0.03
N ALA A 199 14.08 -1.68 0.82
CA ALA A 199 14.70 -1.84 2.14
C ALA A 199 14.00 -0.99 3.20
N PHE A 200 13.81 -1.55 4.40
CA PHE A 200 13.20 -0.82 5.51
C PHE A 200 13.47 -1.49 6.85
N THR A 201 13.32 -0.75 7.95
CA THR A 201 13.55 -1.24 9.30
C THR A 201 12.25 -1.39 10.08
N VAL A 202 12.08 -2.54 10.71
CA VAL A 202 10.98 -2.88 11.62
C VAL A 202 11.47 -2.71 13.06
N PHE A 203 10.78 -1.89 13.85
CA PHE A 203 11.05 -1.70 15.27
C PHE A 203 10.09 -2.56 16.09
N ILE A 204 10.63 -3.39 16.99
CA ILE A 204 9.92 -4.50 17.62
C ILE A 204 10.27 -4.50 19.11
N VAL A 205 9.32 -4.84 19.97
CA VAL A 205 9.57 -5.19 21.38
C VAL A 205 9.21 -6.65 21.62
N CYS A 206 10.12 -7.42 22.22
CA CYS A 206 9.89 -8.83 22.55
C CYS A 206 10.14 -9.06 24.05
N GLY A 207 10.68 -10.23 24.42
CA GLY A 207 11.11 -10.52 25.79
C GLY A 207 12.29 -9.64 26.22
N PRO A 208 12.36 -9.23 27.49
CA PRO A 208 11.51 -9.69 28.59
C PRO A 208 10.22 -8.90 28.82
N SER A 209 9.98 -7.80 28.09
CA SER A 209 8.75 -7.00 28.26
C SER A 209 7.49 -7.77 27.89
N TYR A 210 7.57 -8.59 26.84
CA TYR A 210 6.46 -9.43 26.38
C TYR A 210 6.91 -10.86 26.04
N PRO A 211 6.05 -11.88 26.21
CA PRO A 211 6.38 -13.25 25.84
C PRO A 211 6.49 -13.45 24.31
N HIS A 212 5.83 -12.59 23.53
CA HIS A 212 5.89 -12.55 22.08
C HIS A 212 6.24 -11.15 21.61
N CYS A 213 6.76 -11.06 20.40
CA CYS A 213 7.12 -9.80 19.78
C CYS A 213 5.87 -9.00 19.38
N HIS A 214 5.97 -7.69 19.54
CA HIS A 214 4.97 -6.71 19.13
C HIS A 214 5.60 -5.64 18.24
N LEU A 215 4.84 -5.18 17.25
CA LEU A 215 5.25 -4.16 16.30
C LEU A 215 5.13 -2.76 16.93
N LEU A 216 6.22 -1.99 16.90
CA LEU A 216 6.26 -0.63 17.42
C LEU A 216 6.10 0.41 16.30
N ARG A 217 7.03 0.39 15.35
CA ARG A 217 7.18 1.41 14.30
C ARG A 217 7.81 0.78 13.06
N LEU A 218 7.73 1.49 11.94
CA LEU A 218 8.49 1.17 10.74
C LEU A 218 9.32 2.41 10.36
N SER A 219 10.51 2.20 9.79
CA SER A 219 11.18 3.30 9.09
C SER A 219 10.38 3.68 7.83
N MET A 220 10.75 4.76 7.17
CA MET A 220 10.27 5.02 5.82
C MET A 220 10.79 3.93 4.86
N LEU A 221 9.97 3.57 3.87
CA LEU A 221 10.37 2.65 2.80
C LEU A 221 11.56 3.23 2.02
N ASP A 222 12.54 2.37 1.73
CA ASP A 222 13.81 2.68 1.08
C ASP A 222 14.72 3.61 1.89
N THR A 223 14.44 3.74 3.19
CA THR A 223 15.22 4.51 4.15
C THR A 223 15.48 3.66 5.41
N PRO A 224 16.18 2.50 5.29
CA PRO A 224 16.50 1.66 6.44
C PRO A 224 17.51 2.35 7.37
N LEU A 225 17.65 1.83 8.58
CA LEU A 225 18.56 2.32 9.61
C LEU A 225 19.98 1.72 9.49
N ASP A 226 20.50 1.64 8.26
CA ASP A 226 21.81 1.06 7.92
C ASP A 226 22.90 2.11 7.70
#